data_AF-A0A553KG05-F1
#
_entry.id   AF-A0A553KG05-F1
#
_cell.length_a   1.000
_cell.length_b   1.000
_cell.length_c   1.000
_cell.angle_alpha   90.00
_cell.angle_beta   90.00
_cell.angle_gamma   90.00
#
_symmetry.space_group_name_H-M   'P 1'
#
loop_
_entity.id
_entity.type
_entity.pdbx_description
1 polymer ?
#
loop_
_entity_poly.entity_id
_entity_poly.type
_entity_poly.pdbx_seq_one_letter_code
_entity_poly.pdbx_strand_id
1 'polypeptide(L)'
;MSLDSRQLATLAQQYGTPLWVYDADVIRDRIAQLRQFDVIRYAQKANSNVHILKLMREEGACVDAVSLGEIERSLAAGFSPAGEPEGVVFTADLIDRPTLAAVLKHGVTVNA
;
A
#
# COMPACT_ATOMS: atom_id res chain seq x y z
N MET A 1 3.91 -9.76 18.73
CA MET A 1 4.30 -11.18 18.90
C MET A 1 4.67 -11.70 17.52
N SER A 2 5.68 -12.56 17.37
CA SER A 2 6.06 -13.11 16.06
C SER A 2 5.24 -14.35 15.72
N LEU A 3 4.98 -14.57 14.43
CA LEU A 3 4.44 -15.82 13.90
C LEU A 3 5.24 -17.03 14.42
N ASP A 4 4.57 -17.95 15.12
CA ASP A 4 5.22 -19.13 15.68
C ASP A 4 5.28 -20.30 14.67
N SER A 5 6.24 -21.21 14.84
CA SER A 5 6.45 -22.31 13.88
C SER A 5 5.27 -23.28 13.76
N ARG A 6 4.45 -23.42 14.81
CA ARG A 6 3.28 -24.31 14.79
C ARG A 6 2.15 -23.68 13.99
N GLN A 7 1.90 -22.40 14.19
CA GLN A 7 0.95 -21.63 13.37
C GLN A 7 1.34 -21.68 11.89
N LEU A 8 2.62 -21.47 11.57
CA LEU A 8 3.10 -21.55 10.19
C LEU A 8 2.88 -22.93 9.57
N ALA A 9 3.12 -24.01 10.33
CA ALA A 9 2.85 -25.38 9.87
C ALA A 9 1.35 -25.63 9.61
N THR A 10 0.48 -25.14 10.50
CA THR A 10 -0.98 -25.23 10.31
C THR A 10 -1.44 -24.48 9.07
N LEU A 11 -0.95 -23.26 8.86
CA LEU A 11 -1.27 -22.46 7.67
C LEU A 11 -0.78 -23.13 6.38
N ALA A 12 0.43 -23.69 6.39
CA ALA A 12 0.98 -24.42 5.24
C ALA A 12 0.13 -25.66 4.90
N GLN A 13 -0.38 -26.37 5.91
CA GLN A 13 -1.29 -27.50 5.69
C GLN A 13 -2.66 -27.05 5.14
N GLN A 14 -3.18 -25.92 5.63
CA GLN A 14 -4.49 -25.41 5.24
C GLN A 14 -4.51 -24.78 3.84
N TYR A 15 -3.48 -24.01 3.48
CA TYR A 15 -3.44 -23.19 2.26
C TYR A 15 -2.46 -23.71 1.19
N GLY A 16 -1.67 -24.76 1.50
CA GLY A 16 -0.65 -25.31 0.60
C GLY A 16 0.64 -24.49 0.59
N THR A 17 1.63 -24.94 -0.20
CA THR A 17 2.95 -24.28 -0.33
C THR A 17 3.39 -24.18 -1.80
N PRO A 18 4.14 -23.12 -2.21
CA PRO A 18 4.67 -22.04 -1.38
C PRO A 18 3.59 -21.07 -0.88
N LEU A 19 3.74 -20.54 0.34
CA LEU A 19 2.77 -19.66 1.00
C LEU A 19 3.44 -18.38 1.51
N TRP A 20 2.81 -17.25 1.24
CA TRP A 20 3.18 -15.96 1.82
C TRP A 20 2.29 -15.67 3.03
N VAL A 21 2.90 -15.37 4.18
CA VAL A 21 2.19 -15.02 5.42
C VAL A 21 2.69 -13.65 5.88
N TYR A 22 1.75 -12.76 6.19
CA TYR A 22 2.03 -11.40 6.67
C TYR A 22 1.38 -11.21 8.03
N ASP A 23 2.12 -10.65 8.97
CA ASP A 23 1.63 -10.31 10.30
C ASP A 23 1.22 -8.84 10.32
N ALA A 24 -0.08 -8.59 10.53
CA ALA A 24 -0.64 -7.24 10.55
C ALA A 24 -0.11 -6.42 11.73
N ASP A 25 0.15 -7.04 12.88
CA ASP A 25 0.63 -6.31 14.06
C ASP A 25 2.07 -5.83 13.87
N VAL A 26 2.89 -6.62 13.19
CA VAL A 26 4.24 -6.17 12.78
C VAL A 26 4.16 -4.95 11.85
N ILE A 27 3.20 -4.92 10.92
CA ILE A 27 2.99 -3.76 10.03
C ILE A 27 2.57 -2.54 10.86
N ARG A 28 1.60 -2.69 11.77
CA ARG A 28 1.16 -1.62 12.67
C ARG A 28 2.29 -1.07 13.54
N ASP A 29 3.10 -1.96 14.12
CA ASP A 29 4.24 -1.56 14.95
C ASP A 29 5.26 -0.74 14.15
N ARG A 30 5.51 -1.09 12.88
CA ARG A 30 6.40 -0.32 11.99
C ARG A 30 5.83 1.05 11.64
N ILE A 31 4.54 1.15 11.38
CA ILE A 31 3.87 2.43 11.14
C ILE A 31 3.93 3.30 12.41
N ALA A 32 3.67 2.71 13.59
CA ALA A 32 3.70 3.41 14.87
C ALA A 32 5.05 4.06 15.17
N GLN A 33 6.15 3.42 14.79
CA GLN A 33 7.52 3.96 14.94
C GLN A 33 7.78 5.23 14.11
N LEU A 34 6.97 5.49 13.07
CA LEU A 34 7.11 6.63 12.18
C LEU A 34 6.10 7.75 12.45
N ARG A 35 5.30 7.65 13.52
CA ARG A 35 4.25 8.65 13.85
C ARG A 35 4.77 10.05 14.19
N GLN A 36 6.07 10.23 14.37
CA GLN A 36 6.68 11.56 14.54
C GLN A 36 6.75 12.38 13.25
N PHE A 37 6.59 11.74 12.08
CA PHE A 37 6.57 12.42 10.79
C PHE A 37 5.15 12.86 10.44
N ASP A 38 5.02 14.00 9.76
CA ASP A 38 3.73 14.58 9.37
C ASP A 38 2.93 13.64 8.45
N VAL A 39 3.62 12.95 7.54
CA VAL A 39 3.02 12.02 6.58
C VAL A 39 3.88 10.77 6.45
N ILE A 40 3.26 9.61 6.63
CA ILE A 40 3.86 8.32 6.29
C ILE A 40 3.30 7.92 4.92
N ARG A 41 4.12 7.98 3.87
CA ARG A 41 3.72 7.57 2.51
C ARG A 41 4.35 6.22 2.16
N TYR A 42 3.56 5.16 2.19
CA TYR A 42 4.03 3.81 1.94
C TYR A 42 4.28 3.57 0.43
N ALA A 43 5.49 3.14 0.08
CA ALA A 43 5.85 2.76 -1.29
C ALA A 43 5.28 1.36 -1.62
N GLN A 44 4.12 1.31 -2.26
CA GLN A 44 3.37 0.04 -2.41
C GLN A 44 4.06 -1.00 -3.28
N LYS A 45 5.03 -0.62 -4.13
CA LYS A 45 5.85 -1.57 -4.89
C LYS A 45 6.54 -2.62 -4.02
N ALA A 46 6.73 -2.34 -2.72
CA ALA A 46 7.25 -3.31 -1.75
C ALA A 46 6.26 -4.45 -1.47
N ASN A 47 4.96 -4.14 -1.40
CA ASN A 47 3.87 -5.12 -1.29
C ASN A 47 2.52 -4.44 -1.61
N SER A 48 1.96 -4.76 -2.77
CA SER A 48 0.76 -4.10 -3.32
C SER A 48 -0.52 -4.90 -3.09
N ASN A 49 -0.54 -5.81 -2.11
CA ASN A 49 -1.76 -6.50 -1.71
C ASN A 49 -2.79 -5.48 -1.21
N VAL A 50 -3.96 -5.42 -1.85
CA VAL A 50 -5.01 -4.43 -1.54
C VAL A 50 -5.49 -4.48 -0.09
N HIS A 51 -5.40 -5.63 0.58
CA HIS A 51 -5.74 -5.76 2.00
C HIS A 51 -4.67 -5.15 2.91
N ILE A 52 -3.38 -5.25 2.53
CA ILE A 52 -2.29 -4.55 3.23
C ILE A 52 -2.39 -3.05 2.99
N LEU A 53 -2.72 -2.61 1.77
CA LEU A 53 -2.96 -1.20 1.48
C LEU A 53 -4.14 -0.64 2.29
N LYS A 54 -5.22 -1.42 2.43
CA LYS A 54 -6.34 -1.06 3.31
C LYS A 54 -5.90 -0.91 4.77
N LEU A 55 -5.07 -1.83 5.28
CA LEU A 55 -4.48 -1.74 6.62
C LEU A 55 -3.62 -0.47 6.77
N MET A 56 -2.74 -0.18 5.80
CA MET A 56 -1.91 1.04 5.80
C MET A 56 -2.78 2.30 5.91
N ARG A 57 -3.86 2.38 5.13
CA ARG A 57 -4.83 3.48 5.16
C ARG A 57 -5.54 3.59 6.52
N GLU A 58 -5.96 2.46 7.08
CA GLU A 58 -6.63 2.41 8.40
C GLU A 58 -5.71 2.89 9.53
N GLU A 59 -4.40 2.69 9.40
CA GLU A 59 -3.39 3.22 10.31
C GLU A 59 -2.97 4.67 9.99
N GLY A 60 -3.62 5.33 9.03
CA GLY A 60 -3.41 6.74 8.67
C GLY A 60 -2.24 7.00 7.72
N ALA A 61 -1.59 5.98 7.18
CA ALA A 61 -0.58 6.16 6.14
C ALA A 61 -1.24 6.54 4.80
N CYS A 62 -0.52 7.28 3.96
CA CYS A 62 -0.81 7.49 2.55
C CYS A 62 -0.04 6.47 1.70
N VAL A 63 -0.23 6.49 0.38
CA VAL A 63 0.48 5.59 -0.54
C VAL A 63 1.17 6.34 -1.68
N ASP A 64 2.30 5.79 -2.11
CA ASP A 64 3.02 6.18 -3.33
C ASP A 64 2.80 5.08 -4.38
N ALA A 65 2.41 5.48 -5.59
CA ALA A 65 2.13 4.60 -6.72
C ALA A 65 3.11 4.89 -7.86
N VAL A 66 3.73 3.86 -8.42
CA VAL A 66 4.73 4.01 -9.51
C VAL A 66 4.25 3.46 -10.86
N SER A 67 3.00 3.04 -10.95
CA SER A 67 2.39 2.58 -12.20
C SER A 67 0.88 2.79 -12.22
N LEU A 68 0.25 2.70 -13.40
CA LEU A 68 -1.21 2.70 -13.51
C LEU A 68 -1.88 1.65 -12.61
N GLY A 69 -1.38 0.42 -12.62
CA GLY A 69 -1.95 -0.66 -11.79
C GLY A 69 -1.82 -0.39 -10.28
N GLU A 70 -0.80 0.36 -9.87
CA GLU A 70 -0.65 0.79 -8.49
C GLU A 70 -1.62 1.92 -8.12
N ILE A 71 -1.90 2.86 -9.03
CA ILE A 71 -2.99 3.84 -8.84
C ILE A 71 -4.32 3.10 -8.64
N GLU A 72 -4.62 2.12 -9.51
CA GLU A 72 -5.85 1.34 -9.43
C GLU A 72 -5.96 0.57 -8.11
N ARG A 73 -4.87 -0.07 -7.64
CA ARG A 73 -4.83 -0.77 -6.35
C ARG A 73 -5.03 0.18 -5.17
N SER A 74 -4.45 1.38 -5.20
CA SER A 74 -4.67 2.41 -4.18
C SER A 74 -6.15 2.81 -4.11
N LEU A 75 -6.79 3.06 -5.26
CA LEU A 75 -8.21 3.38 -5.33
C LEU A 75 -9.08 2.22 -4.84
N ALA A 76 -8.74 0.97 -5.20
CA ALA A 76 -9.46 -0.23 -4.72
C ALA A 76 -9.31 -0.46 -3.21
N ALA A 77 -8.16 -0.11 -2.63
CA ALA A 77 -7.95 -0.07 -1.18
C ALA A 77 -8.66 1.12 -0.51
N GLY A 78 -9.26 2.01 -1.30
CA GLY A 78 -10.07 3.15 -0.92
C GLY A 78 -9.26 4.35 -0.42
N PHE A 79 -8.05 4.54 -0.94
CA PHE A 79 -7.36 5.82 -0.86
C PHE A 79 -8.08 6.85 -1.74
N SER A 80 -8.08 8.10 -1.30
CA SER A 80 -8.59 9.24 -2.07
C SER A 80 -7.41 10.11 -2.50
N PRO A 81 -7.32 10.51 -3.78
CA PRO A 81 -6.36 11.53 -4.21
C PRO A 81 -6.74 12.94 -3.71
N ALA A 82 -8.01 13.16 -3.35
CA ALA A 82 -8.45 14.39 -2.70
C ALA A 82 -8.18 14.35 -1.19
N GLY A 83 -7.86 15.51 -0.63
CA GLY A 83 -7.58 15.72 0.80
C GLY A 83 -6.14 16.18 1.03
N GLU A 84 -5.86 16.62 2.25
CA GLU A 84 -4.50 16.96 2.70
C GLU A 84 -4.17 16.15 3.96
N PRO A 85 -3.12 15.31 3.94
CA PRO A 85 -2.31 14.93 2.77
C PRO A 85 -3.09 14.09 1.75
N GLU A 86 -2.68 14.10 0.48
CA GLU A 86 -3.29 13.26 -0.55
C GLU A 86 -3.04 11.79 -0.26
N GLY A 87 -4.11 10.99 -0.25
CA GLY A 87 -4.04 9.56 0.04
C GLY A 87 -3.19 8.78 -0.95
N VAL A 88 -3.07 9.24 -2.20
CA VAL A 88 -2.23 8.64 -3.24
C VAL A 88 -1.50 9.72 -4.05
N VAL A 89 -0.20 9.50 -4.30
CA VAL A 89 0.63 10.28 -5.22
C VAL A 89 1.23 9.32 -6.25
N PHE A 90 1.32 9.75 -7.50
CA PHE A 90 2.01 9.02 -8.56
C PHE A 90 3.46 9.52 -8.69
N THR A 91 4.43 8.61 -8.64
CA THR A 91 5.87 8.93 -8.73
C THR A 91 6.54 8.03 -9.77
N ALA A 92 7.05 8.60 -10.87
CA ALA A 92 7.80 7.86 -11.87
C ALA A 92 8.65 8.80 -12.75
N ASP A 93 9.77 8.30 -13.28
CA ASP A 93 10.60 9.03 -14.24
C ASP A 93 9.92 9.18 -15.62
N LEU A 94 8.97 8.29 -15.93
CA LEU A 94 8.25 8.24 -17.20
C LEU A 94 6.76 8.03 -16.94
N ILE A 95 5.92 8.64 -17.77
CA ILE A 95 4.47 8.46 -17.74
C ILE A 95 3.95 8.13 -19.14
N ASP A 96 3.27 6.99 -19.27
CA ASP A 96 2.64 6.60 -20.53
C ASP A 96 1.24 7.24 -20.67
N ARG A 97 0.65 7.16 -21.87
CA ARG A 97 -0.65 7.79 -22.15
C ARG A 97 -1.78 7.24 -21.26
N PRO A 98 -1.91 5.92 -21.03
CA PRO A 98 -2.93 5.40 -20.11
C PRO A 98 -2.77 5.91 -18.68
N THR A 99 -1.54 5.96 -18.16
CA THR A 99 -1.28 6.45 -16.80
C THR A 99 -1.58 7.94 -16.69
N LEU A 100 -1.16 8.74 -17.67
CA LEU A 100 -1.49 10.18 -17.72
C LEU A 100 -3.02 10.40 -17.75
N ALA A 101 -3.76 9.61 -18.54
CA ALA A 101 -5.21 9.71 -18.59
C ALA A 101 -5.86 9.37 -17.23
N ALA A 102 -5.37 8.34 -16.53
CA ALA A 102 -5.86 7.97 -15.21
C ALA A 102 -5.55 9.04 -14.15
N VAL A 103 -4.33 9.58 -14.15
CA VAL A 103 -3.91 10.70 -13.31
C VAL A 103 -4.87 11.89 -13.47
N LEU A 104 -5.12 12.31 -14.71
CA LEU A 104 -6.04 13.43 -15.01
C LEU A 104 -7.48 13.10 -14.60
N LYS A 105 -7.97 11.89 -14.90
CA LYS A 105 -9.33 11.45 -14.58
C LYS A 105 -9.59 11.45 -13.08
N HIS A 106 -8.63 10.99 -12.28
CA HIS A 106 -8.79 10.81 -10.84
C HIS A 106 -8.25 11.99 -10.02
N GLY A 107 -7.55 12.94 -10.65
CA GLY A 107 -6.93 14.07 -9.96
C GLY A 107 -5.77 13.64 -9.06
N VAL A 108 -4.99 12.64 -9.47
CA VAL A 108 -3.85 12.14 -8.69
C VAL A 108 -2.69 13.13 -8.82
N THR A 109 -2.11 13.58 -7.71
CA THR A 109 -0.89 14.41 -7.72
C THR A 109 0.26 13.62 -8.32
N VAL A 110 1.04 14.26 -9.19
CA VAL A 110 2.26 13.68 -9.81
C VAL A 110 3.49 14.31 -9.17
N ASN A 111 4.39 13.46 -8.68
CA ASN A 111 5.75 13.82 -8.32
C ASN A 111 6.63 13.68 -9.57
N ALA A 112 7.08 14.82 -10.11
CA ALA A 112 7.84 14.93 -11.36
C ALA A 112 9.23 15.54 -11.11
#